data_AF-A0A2E2C0J8-F1
#
_entry.id   AF-A0A2E2C0J8-F1
#
_cell.length_a   1.000
_cell.length_b   1.000
_cell.length_c   1.000
_cell.angle_alpha   90.00
_cell.angle_beta   90.00
_cell.angle_gamma   90.00
#
_symmetry.space_group_name_H-M   'P 1'
#
loop_
_entity.id
_entity.type
_entity.pdbx_description
1 polymer ?
#
loop_
_entity_poly.entity_id
_entity_poly.type
_entity_poly.pdbx_seq_one_letter_code
_entity_poly.pdbx_strand_id
1 'polypeptide(L)'
;MIEYAFPKDLLEVIKTRWQNVSDPKFELPQDQILRRLLDTCYHASFRTSEQRLVHCVVAYASLEAIPKEALQLTEPVVLTDTELVRLSPVTQHRQTVIGCYQREEWLSIWGFFEHGHAWVQHSAGDPPATPMQPEDFPPDCLMITIEGPGTLMVSQGRSGLVRLRDGRVIFPQENLFQTGTNPLGIFFRQVIAGLVSSGLYRNLVKSSLEEEEIHSLLNIYTTSLLAILERINLRRHGGSIVITPLPVQKQHAHITYTVSDHSGLFEKIVTYKILDDGLRQANENPDPSAESEKRQAELDLRRGSQQLIRGISQISLLAAVDGAVLLDEHLRIQGFGVRFPVLLPPGSQVEDASSGRKYLCDQWGLRHQSVFSFCHKSEGAIGLIVSQDGEVKAVKAEHGQLYFWDGILN
;
A
#
# COMPACT_ATOMS: atom_id res chain seq x y z
N MET A 1 24.52 -22.39 -2.44
CA MET A 1 25.18 -21.11 -2.08
C MET A 1 24.15 -20.03 -2.35
N ILE A 2 23.81 -19.20 -1.37
CA ILE A 2 22.82 -18.13 -1.57
C ILE A 2 23.56 -17.00 -2.28
N GLU A 3 23.12 -16.63 -3.48
CA GLU A 3 23.64 -15.49 -4.22
C GLU A 3 22.88 -14.24 -3.78
N TYR A 4 23.62 -13.20 -3.39
CA TYR A 4 23.05 -11.93 -2.93
C TYR A 4 23.11 -10.91 -4.05
N ALA A 5 22.00 -10.17 -4.23
CA ALA A 5 21.90 -9.06 -5.14
C ALA A 5 22.42 -7.75 -4.52
N PHE A 6 22.94 -6.88 -5.38
CA PHE A 6 23.52 -5.58 -5.07
C PHE A 6 23.03 -4.52 -6.07
N PRO A 7 23.28 -3.22 -5.82
CA PRO A 7 22.83 -2.13 -6.72
C PRO A 7 23.11 -2.33 -8.21
N LYS A 8 24.27 -2.89 -8.56
CA LYS A 8 24.65 -3.20 -9.95
C LYS A 8 23.65 -4.14 -10.64
N ASP A 9 23.05 -5.05 -9.90
CA ASP A 9 22.14 -6.08 -10.41
C ASP A 9 20.75 -5.50 -10.71
N LEU A 10 20.49 -4.25 -10.28
CA LEU A 10 19.24 -3.54 -10.55
C LEU A 10 19.25 -2.80 -11.89
N LEU A 11 20.41 -2.53 -12.50
CA LEU A 11 20.52 -1.65 -13.69
C LEU A 11 19.65 -2.13 -14.86
N GLU A 12 19.84 -3.38 -15.28
CA GLU A 12 19.09 -3.97 -16.41
C GLU A 12 17.60 -4.11 -16.09
N VAL A 13 17.28 -4.41 -14.84
CA VAL A 13 15.89 -4.50 -14.36
C VAL A 13 15.20 -3.14 -14.46
N ILE A 14 15.84 -2.08 -13.99
CA ILE A 14 15.30 -0.71 -14.03
C ILE A 14 15.04 -0.32 -15.47
N LYS A 15 16.02 -0.50 -16.37
CA LYS A 15 15.86 -0.16 -17.80
C LYS A 15 14.73 -0.93 -18.47
N THR A 16 14.64 -2.23 -18.21
CA THR A 16 13.62 -3.10 -18.83
C THR A 16 12.21 -2.71 -18.40
N ARG A 17 12.05 -2.26 -17.14
CA ARG A 17 10.75 -1.89 -16.57
C ARG A 17 10.45 -0.40 -16.67
N TRP A 18 11.41 0.42 -17.10
CA TRP A 18 11.23 1.84 -17.32
C TRP A 18 10.24 2.04 -18.45
N GLN A 19 9.05 2.58 -18.14
CA GLN A 19 8.05 2.83 -19.16
C GLN A 19 8.48 4.04 -20.01
N ASN A 20 8.12 4.05 -21.30
CA ASN A 20 8.37 5.20 -22.17
C ASN A 20 7.77 6.45 -21.53
N VAL A 21 8.62 7.36 -21.07
CA VAL A 21 8.17 8.63 -20.51
C VAL A 21 7.82 9.54 -21.67
N SER A 22 6.62 10.11 -21.64
CA SER A 22 6.18 11.07 -22.67
C SER A 22 7.03 12.35 -22.67
N ASP A 23 7.68 12.67 -21.54
CA ASP A 23 8.57 13.82 -21.38
C ASP A 23 10.05 13.36 -21.32
N PRO A 24 10.88 13.72 -22.30
CA PRO A 24 12.30 13.35 -22.33
C PRO A 24 13.10 13.89 -21.14
N LYS A 25 12.57 14.87 -20.39
CA LYS A 25 13.21 15.41 -19.17
C LYS A 25 13.29 14.40 -18.03
N PHE A 26 12.56 13.30 -18.11
CA PHE A 26 12.53 12.22 -17.11
C PHE A 26 13.17 10.92 -17.61
N GLU A 27 13.99 11.00 -18.66
CA GLU A 27 14.79 9.87 -19.10
C GLU A 27 15.77 9.38 -18.02
N LEU A 28 16.09 8.09 -18.07
CA LEU A 28 17.10 7.51 -17.20
C LEU A 28 18.47 8.15 -17.47
N PRO A 29 19.27 8.42 -16.43
CA PRO A 29 20.66 8.79 -16.63
C PRO A 29 21.45 7.63 -17.24
N GLN A 30 22.63 7.95 -17.78
CA GLN A 30 23.58 6.95 -18.26
C GLN A 30 23.92 5.94 -17.15
N ASP A 31 24.21 4.70 -17.53
CA ASP A 31 24.47 3.57 -16.60
C ASP A 31 25.46 3.89 -15.49
N GLN A 32 26.54 4.61 -15.81
CA GLN A 32 27.55 5.00 -14.85
C GLN A 32 26.97 5.90 -13.76
N ILE A 33 26.10 6.84 -14.14
CA ILE A 33 25.45 7.78 -13.23
C ILE A 33 24.33 7.09 -12.45
N LEU A 34 23.51 6.27 -13.12
CA LEU A 34 22.48 5.46 -12.47
C LEU A 34 23.09 4.55 -11.39
N ARG A 35 24.15 3.83 -11.75
CA ARG A 35 24.89 2.97 -10.82
C ARG A 35 25.42 3.77 -9.64
N ARG A 36 26.06 4.90 -9.91
CA ARG A 36 26.62 5.77 -8.87
C ARG A 36 25.55 6.25 -7.90
N LEU A 37 24.38 6.62 -8.41
CA LEU A 37 23.24 7.05 -7.62
C LEU A 37 22.75 5.92 -6.71
N LEU A 38 22.56 4.71 -7.27
CA LEU A 38 22.15 3.52 -6.52
C LEU A 38 23.19 3.11 -5.46
N ASP A 39 24.48 3.07 -5.81
CA ASP A 39 25.58 2.76 -4.89
C ASP A 39 25.63 3.77 -3.74
N THR A 40 25.46 5.07 -4.04
CA THR A 40 25.45 6.13 -3.02
C THR A 40 24.27 5.97 -2.04
N CYS A 41 23.06 5.70 -2.56
CA CYS A 41 21.89 5.45 -1.71
C CYS A 41 22.04 4.16 -0.90
N TYR A 42 22.57 3.10 -1.52
CA TYR A 42 22.80 1.81 -0.85
C TYR A 42 23.78 1.97 0.32
N HIS A 43 24.90 2.67 0.13
CA HIS A 43 25.85 2.92 1.20
C HIS A 43 25.29 3.85 2.29
N ALA A 44 24.51 4.87 1.91
CA ALA A 44 23.82 5.73 2.87
C ALA A 44 22.84 4.94 3.75
N SER A 45 22.19 3.90 3.21
CA SER A 45 21.23 3.07 3.94
C SER A 45 21.78 2.37 5.18
N PHE A 46 23.09 2.08 5.22
CA PHE A 46 23.77 1.47 6.37
C PHE A 46 24.26 2.48 7.40
N ARG A 47 24.17 3.77 7.11
CA ARG A 47 24.64 4.84 8.00
C ARG A 47 23.55 5.20 9.00
N THR A 48 23.98 5.88 10.06
CA THR A 48 23.08 6.43 11.08
C THR A 48 23.49 7.86 11.42
N SER A 49 22.52 8.74 11.67
CA SER A 49 22.74 10.07 12.24
C SER A 49 22.00 10.15 13.57
N GLU A 50 22.69 10.47 14.67
CA GLU A 50 22.08 10.54 16.01
C GLU A 50 21.27 9.28 16.38
N GLN A 51 21.79 8.09 16.02
CA GLN A 51 21.11 6.79 16.16
C GLN A 51 19.82 6.62 15.33
N ARG A 52 19.47 7.58 14.48
CA ARG A 52 18.39 7.46 13.49
C ARG A 52 18.92 6.78 12.24
N LEU A 53 18.19 5.79 11.76
CA LEU A 53 18.40 5.20 10.43
C LEU A 53 18.15 6.27 9.36
N VAL A 54 18.91 6.18 8.26
CA VAL A 54 18.68 7.04 7.10
C VAL A 54 17.43 6.55 6.37
N HIS A 55 16.39 7.38 6.37
CA HIS A 55 15.19 7.20 5.56
C HIS A 55 14.93 8.47 4.76
N CYS A 56 15.09 8.40 3.45
CA CYS A 56 14.85 9.53 2.56
C CYS A 56 14.51 9.05 1.14
N VAL A 57 13.97 9.96 0.32
CA VAL A 57 13.75 9.72 -1.11
C VAL A 57 14.66 10.64 -1.90
N VAL A 58 15.39 10.09 -2.87
CA VAL A 58 16.27 10.82 -3.78
C VAL A 58 15.70 10.73 -5.18
N ALA A 59 15.46 11.87 -5.83
CA ALA A 59 15.00 11.93 -7.22
C ALA A 59 16.11 12.44 -8.14
N TYR A 60 16.25 11.79 -9.29
CA TYR A 60 17.08 12.27 -10.39
C TYR A 60 16.20 13.10 -11.35
N ALA A 61 16.30 14.42 -11.24
CA ALA A 61 15.52 15.36 -12.03
C ALA A 61 16.23 16.72 -12.12
N SER A 62 16.11 17.39 -13.26
CA SER A 62 16.55 18.78 -13.41
C SER A 62 15.58 19.74 -12.71
N LEU A 63 16.06 20.92 -12.30
CA LEU A 63 15.22 21.93 -11.65
C LEU A 63 14.06 22.38 -12.54
N GLU A 64 14.25 22.40 -13.86
CA GLU A 64 13.21 22.78 -14.83
C GLU A 64 12.08 21.76 -14.97
N ALA A 65 12.29 20.54 -14.44
CA ALA A 65 11.34 19.44 -14.52
C ALA A 65 10.52 19.25 -13.24
N ILE A 66 10.78 20.05 -12.19
CA ILE A 66 10.12 19.96 -10.89
C ILE A 66 9.23 21.18 -10.64
N PRO A 67 8.10 21.06 -9.92
CA PRO A 67 7.22 22.18 -9.56
C PRO A 67 7.95 23.38 -8.94
N LYS A 68 7.38 24.59 -9.15
CA LYS A 68 7.96 25.89 -8.76
C LYS A 68 8.20 26.08 -7.27
N GLU A 69 7.57 25.26 -6.42
CA GLU A 69 7.63 25.35 -4.96
C GLU A 69 8.88 24.65 -4.38
N ALA A 70 9.77 24.16 -5.22
CA ALA A 70 11.01 23.51 -4.79
C ALA A 70 11.93 24.48 -4.00
N LEU A 71 12.50 23.98 -2.90
CA LEU A 71 13.50 24.65 -2.08
C LEU A 71 14.88 24.45 -2.70
N GLN A 72 15.35 25.44 -3.46
CA GLN A 72 16.65 25.40 -4.12
C GLN A 72 17.78 25.81 -3.16
N LEU A 73 18.86 25.04 -3.13
CA LEU A 73 20.10 25.44 -2.48
C LEU A 73 20.78 26.54 -3.29
N THR A 74 21.27 27.57 -2.62
CA THR A 74 22.06 28.64 -3.27
C THR A 74 23.28 28.06 -3.99
N GLU A 75 23.91 27.06 -3.39
CA GLU A 75 25.00 26.30 -3.99
C GLU A 75 24.67 24.81 -3.97
N PRO A 76 24.57 24.14 -5.13
CA PRO A 76 24.39 22.69 -5.18
C PRO A 76 25.54 21.95 -4.50
N VAL A 77 25.21 20.91 -3.73
CA VAL A 77 26.17 20.12 -2.95
C VAL A 77 26.42 18.78 -3.63
N VAL A 78 27.64 18.25 -3.59
CA VAL A 78 27.94 16.93 -4.15
C VAL A 78 27.13 15.85 -3.42
N LEU A 79 26.41 15.02 -4.17
CA LEU A 79 25.68 13.88 -3.63
C LEU A 79 26.68 12.82 -3.14
N THR A 80 26.70 12.62 -1.83
CA THR A 80 27.49 11.57 -1.16
C THR A 80 26.63 10.87 -0.12
N ASP A 81 27.05 9.69 0.32
CA ASP A 81 26.37 8.97 1.41
C ASP A 81 26.34 9.81 2.70
N THR A 82 27.41 10.56 2.96
CA THR A 82 27.52 11.46 4.12
C THR A 82 26.56 12.64 4.04
N GLU A 83 26.41 13.26 2.87
CA GLU A 83 25.44 14.35 2.69
C GLU A 83 24.00 13.85 2.79
N LEU A 84 23.69 12.66 2.26
CA LEU A 84 22.38 12.02 2.46
C LEU A 84 22.08 11.80 3.95
N VAL A 85 23.05 11.37 4.74
CA VAL A 85 22.91 11.21 6.22
C VAL A 85 22.63 12.55 6.91
N ARG A 86 23.27 13.63 6.46
CA ARG A 86 23.08 14.97 7.02
C ARG A 86 21.72 15.55 6.67
N LEU A 87 21.21 15.25 5.48
CA LEU A 87 19.96 15.80 4.96
C LEU A 87 18.75 14.90 5.21
N SER A 88 18.91 13.62 5.53
CA SER A 88 17.78 12.74 5.83
C SER A 88 16.85 13.23 6.95
N PRO A 89 17.31 13.96 8.00
CA PRO A 89 16.40 14.48 9.02
C PRO A 89 15.42 15.55 8.50
N VAL A 90 15.77 16.26 7.42
CA VAL A 90 14.85 17.24 6.81
C VAL A 90 13.84 16.58 5.89
N THR A 91 14.05 15.32 5.52
CA THR A 91 13.09 14.59 4.71
C THR A 91 12.03 13.94 5.58
N GLN A 92 10.79 14.43 5.52
CA GLN A 92 9.66 13.67 6.05
C GLN A 92 9.41 12.48 5.11
N HIS A 93 9.40 11.27 5.66
CA HIS A 93 9.23 10.04 4.88
C HIS A 93 7.97 10.13 4.00
N ARG A 94 8.14 9.92 2.68
CA ARG A 94 7.11 10.04 1.61
C ARG A 94 6.58 11.44 1.29
N GLN A 95 7.07 12.51 1.94
CA GLN A 95 6.66 13.88 1.66
C GLN A 95 7.76 14.68 0.96
N THR A 96 8.97 14.70 1.52
CA THR A 96 10.05 15.54 0.99
C THR A 96 11.05 14.70 0.21
N VAL A 97 11.42 15.18 -0.98
CA VAL A 97 12.36 14.52 -1.88
C VAL A 97 13.62 15.35 -2.00
N ILE A 98 14.77 14.67 -1.97
CA ILE A 98 16.06 15.26 -2.28
C ILE A 98 16.23 15.22 -3.80
N GLY A 99 16.23 16.38 -4.42
CA GLY A 99 16.45 16.50 -5.86
C GLY A 99 17.93 16.52 -6.20
N CYS A 100 18.34 15.68 -7.15
CA CYS A 100 19.68 15.68 -7.71
C CYS A 100 19.70 15.65 -9.23
N TYR A 101 20.78 16.14 -9.82
CA TYR A 101 21.05 16.03 -11.26
C TYR A 101 22.55 15.77 -11.50
N GLN A 102 22.89 15.36 -12.72
CA GLN A 102 24.28 15.21 -13.14
C GLN A 102 24.91 16.57 -13.47
N ARG A 103 25.96 16.93 -12.76
CA ARG A 103 26.84 18.06 -13.08
C ARG A 103 28.21 17.51 -13.46
N GLU A 104 28.53 17.57 -14.76
CA GLU A 104 29.74 16.95 -15.32
C GLU A 104 29.78 15.44 -14.97
N GLU A 105 30.78 14.97 -14.24
CA GLU A 105 30.96 13.56 -13.83
C GLU A 105 30.35 13.24 -12.45
N TRP A 106 29.74 14.22 -11.78
CA TRP A 106 29.29 14.11 -10.40
C TRP A 106 27.77 14.31 -10.29
N LEU A 107 27.18 13.65 -9.31
CA LEU A 107 25.79 13.91 -8.92
C LEU A 107 25.79 15.07 -7.93
N SER A 108 24.92 16.06 -8.14
CA SER A 108 24.77 17.21 -7.28
C SER A 108 23.34 17.31 -6.77
N ILE A 109 23.19 17.49 -5.46
CA ILE A 109 21.93 17.85 -4.80
C ILE A 109 21.68 19.33 -5.06
N TRP A 110 20.57 19.63 -5.72
CA TRP A 110 20.20 21.00 -6.03
C TRP A 110 19.19 21.57 -5.03
N GLY A 111 18.49 20.72 -4.28
CA GLY A 111 17.45 21.17 -3.36
C GLY A 111 16.48 20.08 -2.96
N PHE A 112 15.31 20.53 -2.52
CA PHE A 112 14.22 19.69 -2.04
C PHE A 112 12.92 20.08 -2.72
N PHE A 113 12.02 19.13 -2.88
CA PHE A 113 10.65 19.39 -3.29
C PHE A 113 9.70 18.45 -2.57
N GLU A 114 8.43 18.83 -2.49
CA GLU A 114 7.41 17.97 -1.91
C GLU A 114 6.77 17.07 -2.98
N HIS A 115 6.58 15.80 -2.64
CA HIS A 115 5.48 15.02 -3.20
C HIS A 115 4.21 15.69 -2.70
N GLY A 116 3.35 16.18 -3.58
CA GLY A 116 2.09 16.81 -3.19
C GLY A 116 1.34 16.00 -2.12
N HIS A 117 0.61 16.69 -1.22
CA HIS A 117 -0.08 16.08 -0.08
C HIS A 117 -0.96 14.88 -0.45
N ALA A 118 -1.47 14.85 -1.68
CA ALA A 118 -2.31 13.78 -2.19
C ALA A 118 -1.56 12.46 -2.41
N TRP A 119 -0.26 12.48 -2.77
CA TRP A 119 0.56 11.26 -2.87
C TRP A 119 0.77 10.59 -1.52
N VAL A 120 0.94 11.38 -0.46
CA VAL A 120 1.16 10.88 0.91
C VAL A 120 -0.10 10.22 1.44
N GLN A 121 -1.27 10.83 1.17
CA GLN A 121 -2.57 10.23 1.46
C GLN A 121 -2.76 8.94 0.66
N HIS A 122 -2.53 8.98 -0.66
CA HIS A 122 -2.68 7.82 -1.54
C HIS A 122 -1.74 6.66 -1.18
N SER A 123 -0.47 6.95 -0.86
CA SER A 123 0.54 5.97 -0.44
C SER A 123 0.28 5.39 0.95
N ALA A 124 -0.47 6.11 1.80
CA ALA A 124 -0.98 5.58 3.07
C ALA A 124 -2.30 4.79 2.90
N GLY A 125 -2.81 4.70 1.66
CA GLY A 125 -4.11 4.10 1.33
C GLY A 125 -5.31 4.95 1.77
N ASP A 126 -5.09 6.23 2.09
CA ASP A 126 -6.16 7.14 2.49
C ASP A 126 -6.94 7.64 1.27
N PRO A 127 -8.28 7.61 1.33
CA PRO A 127 -9.12 8.15 0.27
C PRO A 127 -8.86 9.66 0.14
N PRO A 128 -8.49 10.15 -1.04
CA PRO A 128 -8.17 11.57 -1.22
C PRO A 128 -9.40 12.44 -0.93
N ALA A 129 -9.19 13.59 -0.31
CA ALA A 129 -10.27 14.50 0.08
C ALA A 129 -10.74 15.41 -1.08
N THR A 130 -10.02 15.38 -2.21
CA THR A 130 -10.30 16.07 -3.47
C THR A 130 -9.80 15.18 -4.63
N PRO A 131 -10.37 15.28 -5.85
CA PRO A 131 -9.89 14.53 -6.99
C PRO A 131 -8.44 14.91 -7.27
N MET A 132 -7.55 13.92 -7.30
CA MET A 132 -6.14 14.13 -7.58
C MET A 132 -5.97 14.61 -9.02
N GLN A 133 -5.32 15.74 -9.20
CA GLN A 133 -4.91 16.24 -10.51
C GLN A 133 -3.54 15.64 -10.90
N PRO A 134 -3.20 15.58 -12.20
CA PRO A 134 -1.88 15.11 -12.64
C PRO A 134 -0.70 15.80 -11.92
N GLU A 135 -0.83 17.10 -11.64
CA GLU A 135 0.15 17.91 -10.90
C GLU A 135 0.28 17.55 -9.41
N ASP A 136 -0.68 16.83 -8.82
CA ASP A 136 -0.60 16.38 -7.43
C ASP A 136 0.29 15.13 -7.26
N PHE A 137 0.63 14.46 -8.36
CA PHE A 137 1.50 13.28 -8.35
C PHE A 137 2.97 13.68 -8.48
N PRO A 138 3.90 12.87 -7.94
CA PRO A 138 5.30 13.07 -8.25
C PRO A 138 5.54 13.00 -9.76
N PRO A 139 6.46 13.81 -10.29
CA PRO A 139 6.87 13.68 -11.68
C PRO A 139 7.40 12.27 -11.94
N ASP A 140 7.26 11.77 -13.16
CA ASP A 140 7.70 10.44 -13.61
C ASP A 140 9.24 10.28 -13.66
N CYS A 141 9.97 11.09 -12.90
CA CYS A 141 11.39 11.00 -12.71
C CYS A 141 11.79 9.73 -11.93
N LEU A 142 13.07 9.38 -12.03
CA LEU A 142 13.68 8.28 -11.28
C LEU A 142 13.75 8.66 -9.81
N MET A 143 13.12 7.86 -8.96
CA MET A 143 13.17 8.01 -7.51
C MET A 143 13.73 6.75 -6.85
N ILE A 144 14.58 6.96 -5.84
CA ILE A 144 15.16 5.91 -5.01
C ILE A 144 14.82 6.22 -3.56
N THR A 145 14.01 5.35 -2.96
CA THR A 145 13.64 5.42 -1.55
C THR A 145 14.58 4.53 -0.75
N ILE A 146 15.20 5.12 0.28
CA ILE A 146 15.97 4.38 1.29
C ILE A 146 15.00 3.97 2.40
N GLU A 147 14.72 2.68 2.50
CA GLU A 147 13.74 2.14 3.47
C GLU A 147 14.39 1.60 4.74
N GLY A 148 15.71 1.42 4.74
CA GLY A 148 16.48 0.90 5.86
C GLY A 148 17.77 0.23 5.39
N PRO A 149 18.56 -0.37 6.30
CA PRO A 149 19.85 -0.97 5.97
C PRO A 149 19.78 -1.96 4.81
N GLY A 150 20.54 -1.69 3.75
CA GLY A 150 20.60 -2.49 2.53
C GLY A 150 19.31 -2.56 1.73
N THR A 151 18.30 -1.74 2.08
CA THR A 151 16.96 -1.78 1.50
C THR A 151 16.68 -0.53 0.68
N LEU A 152 16.51 -0.71 -0.64
CA LEU A 152 16.20 0.36 -1.59
C LEU A 152 14.93 0.01 -2.38
N MET A 153 14.07 0.98 -2.60
CA MET A 153 12.97 0.89 -3.57
C MET A 153 13.22 1.89 -4.70
N VAL A 154 13.20 1.41 -5.94
CA VAL A 154 13.32 2.24 -7.14
C VAL A 154 11.95 2.38 -7.79
N SER A 155 11.55 3.61 -8.09
CA SER A 155 10.29 3.93 -8.76
C SER A 155 10.47 4.94 -9.89
N GLN A 156 9.50 4.95 -10.79
CA GLN A 156 9.27 5.97 -11.80
C GLN A 156 8.03 6.75 -11.37
N GLY A 157 8.22 7.96 -10.81
CA GLY A 157 7.12 8.65 -10.14
C GLY A 157 6.45 7.73 -9.12
N ARG A 158 5.13 7.56 -9.27
CA ARG A 158 4.31 6.67 -8.44
C ARG A 158 4.49 5.17 -8.68
N SER A 159 5.10 4.78 -9.79
CA SER A 159 5.19 3.39 -10.22
C SER A 159 6.44 2.73 -9.65
N GLY A 160 6.27 1.84 -8.67
CA GLY A 160 7.37 1.00 -8.19
C GLY A 160 7.91 0.13 -9.33
N LEU A 161 9.23 0.09 -9.51
CA LEU A 161 9.87 -0.72 -10.54
C LEU A 161 10.51 -1.98 -9.97
N VAL A 162 11.29 -1.80 -8.91
CA VAL A 162 12.08 -2.85 -8.27
C VAL A 162 12.47 -2.45 -6.85
N ARG A 163 12.58 -3.43 -5.95
CA ARG A 163 13.06 -3.27 -4.59
C ARG A 163 14.23 -4.21 -4.35
N LEU A 164 15.30 -3.72 -3.72
CA LEU A 164 16.37 -4.52 -3.16
C LEU A 164 16.13 -4.63 -1.67
N ARG A 165 15.95 -5.84 -1.14
CA ARG A 165 15.74 -6.08 0.30
C ARG A 165 16.35 -7.42 0.69
N ASP A 166 17.05 -7.47 1.82
CA ASP A 166 17.69 -8.69 2.33
C ASP A 166 18.58 -9.40 1.30
N GLY A 167 19.24 -8.61 0.44
CA GLY A 167 20.08 -9.08 -0.66
C GLY A 167 19.32 -9.81 -1.76
N ARG A 168 18.03 -9.51 -1.95
CA ARG A 168 17.17 -10.06 -3.00
C ARG A 168 16.54 -8.95 -3.82
N VAL A 169 16.41 -9.20 -5.13
CA VAL A 169 15.62 -8.37 -6.04
C VAL A 169 14.16 -8.80 -5.93
N ILE A 170 13.31 -7.88 -5.49
CA ILE A 170 11.87 -8.04 -5.32
C ILE A 170 11.19 -7.12 -6.32
N PHE A 171 10.21 -7.64 -7.05
CA PHE A 171 9.41 -6.84 -7.97
C PHE A 171 8.11 -6.45 -7.27
N PRO A 172 7.63 -5.20 -7.42
CA PRO A 172 6.31 -4.83 -6.96
C PRO A 172 5.30 -5.74 -7.65
N GLN A 173 4.47 -6.40 -6.84
CA GLN A 173 3.47 -7.31 -7.35
C GLN A 173 2.25 -6.51 -7.80
N GLU A 174 1.49 -7.06 -8.76
CA GLU A 174 0.12 -6.59 -8.95
C GLU A 174 -0.62 -6.68 -7.61
N ASN A 175 -1.56 -5.77 -7.37
CA ASN A 175 -2.38 -5.83 -6.17
C ASN A 175 -3.09 -7.19 -6.12
N LEU A 176 -2.58 -8.09 -5.28
CA LEU A 176 -3.03 -9.48 -5.21
C LEU A 176 -4.51 -9.58 -4.83
N PHE A 177 -5.09 -8.55 -4.20
CA PHE A 177 -6.51 -8.46 -3.89
C PHE A 177 -7.39 -8.08 -5.09
N GLN A 178 -6.80 -7.67 -6.21
CA GLN A 178 -7.49 -7.29 -7.44
C GLN A 178 -7.16 -8.21 -8.63
N THR A 179 -6.11 -9.03 -8.55
CA THR A 179 -5.73 -9.95 -9.64
C THR A 179 -6.78 -11.04 -9.85
N GLY A 180 -7.44 -11.03 -11.00
CA GLY A 180 -8.55 -11.95 -11.32
C GLY A 180 -8.17 -13.42 -11.52
N THR A 181 -6.88 -13.75 -11.57
CA THR A 181 -6.39 -15.13 -11.76
C THR A 181 -6.03 -15.83 -10.46
N ASN A 182 -5.90 -15.09 -9.35
CA ASN A 182 -5.57 -15.68 -8.05
C ASN A 182 -6.82 -15.79 -7.14
N PRO A 183 -6.85 -16.75 -6.20
CA PRO A 183 -7.96 -16.93 -5.27
C PRO A 183 -8.35 -15.71 -4.41
N LEU A 184 -7.41 -14.83 -4.05
CA LEU A 184 -7.71 -13.63 -3.26
C LEU A 184 -8.49 -12.61 -4.09
N GLY A 185 -8.04 -12.30 -5.30
CA GLY A 185 -8.72 -11.36 -6.19
C GLY A 185 -10.08 -11.87 -6.64
N ILE A 186 -10.20 -13.17 -6.92
CA ILE A 186 -11.49 -13.81 -7.21
C ILE A 186 -12.45 -13.64 -6.02
N PHE A 187 -11.98 -13.89 -4.79
CA PHE A 187 -12.78 -13.72 -3.59
C PHE A 187 -13.29 -12.29 -3.42
N PHE A 188 -12.40 -11.30 -3.45
CA PHE A 188 -12.84 -9.91 -3.22
C PHE A 188 -13.76 -9.42 -4.32
N ARG A 189 -13.53 -9.80 -5.59
CA ARG A 189 -14.45 -9.51 -6.69
C ARG A 189 -15.84 -10.12 -6.44
N GLN A 190 -15.91 -11.36 -5.97
CA GLN A 190 -17.17 -12.02 -5.63
C GLN A 190 -17.89 -11.34 -4.45
N VAL A 191 -17.16 -10.95 -3.40
CA VAL A 191 -17.71 -10.18 -2.28
C VAL A 191 -18.36 -8.89 -2.78
N ILE A 192 -17.64 -8.09 -3.58
CA ILE A 192 -18.16 -6.83 -4.10
C ILE A 192 -19.35 -7.06 -5.04
N ALA A 193 -19.27 -8.03 -5.94
CA ALA A 193 -20.39 -8.36 -6.84
C ALA A 193 -21.65 -8.79 -6.06
N GLY A 194 -21.49 -9.59 -5.00
CA GLY A 194 -22.58 -9.99 -4.11
C GLY A 194 -23.20 -8.81 -3.37
N LEU A 195 -22.36 -7.92 -2.82
CA LEU A 195 -22.78 -6.71 -2.13
C LEU A 195 -23.54 -5.75 -3.05
N VAL A 196 -23.05 -5.51 -4.27
CA VAL A 196 -23.72 -4.67 -5.27
C VAL A 196 -25.05 -5.26 -5.71
N SER A 197 -25.11 -6.59 -5.87
CA SER A 197 -26.35 -7.30 -6.23
C SER A 197 -27.40 -7.27 -5.12
N SER A 198 -26.98 -7.09 -3.87
CA SER A 198 -27.89 -6.90 -2.73
C SER A 198 -28.60 -5.54 -2.84
N GLY A 199 -29.93 -5.54 -2.69
CA GLY A 199 -30.80 -4.42 -3.08
C GLY A 199 -30.52 -3.07 -2.41
N LEU A 200 -29.73 -3.02 -1.33
CA LEU A 200 -29.36 -1.77 -0.64
C LEU A 200 -28.54 -0.83 -1.55
N TYR A 201 -27.72 -1.39 -2.44
CA TYR A 201 -26.80 -0.64 -3.30
C TYR A 201 -27.18 -0.68 -4.78
N ARG A 202 -28.10 -1.57 -5.16
CA ARG A 202 -28.61 -1.71 -6.52
C ARG A 202 -29.20 -0.42 -7.10
N ASN A 203 -29.81 0.42 -6.25
CA ASN A 203 -30.40 1.70 -6.69
C ASN A 203 -29.36 2.82 -6.85
N LEU A 204 -28.15 2.63 -6.32
CA LEU A 204 -27.04 3.60 -6.38
C LEU A 204 -26.16 3.36 -7.62
N VAL A 205 -26.20 2.15 -8.18
CA VAL A 205 -25.46 1.73 -9.37
C VAL A 205 -26.34 1.92 -10.61
N LYS A 206 -25.99 2.85 -11.51
CA LYS A 206 -26.72 3.06 -12.77
C LYS A 206 -26.60 1.81 -13.65
N SER A 207 -27.73 1.34 -14.18
CA SER A 207 -27.93 0.01 -14.81
C SER A 207 -27.15 -0.29 -16.10
N SER A 208 -26.20 0.55 -16.52
CA SER A 208 -25.41 0.35 -17.75
C SER A 208 -23.91 0.14 -17.50
N LEU A 209 -23.44 0.19 -16.24
CA LEU A 209 -22.01 0.17 -15.87
C LEU A 209 -21.69 -0.80 -14.72
N GLU A 210 -22.36 -1.96 -14.61
CA GLU A 210 -22.16 -2.90 -13.49
C GLU A 210 -20.69 -3.31 -13.27
N GLU A 211 -19.92 -3.54 -14.34
CA GLU A 211 -18.53 -3.98 -14.23
C GLU A 211 -17.56 -2.87 -13.79
N GLU A 212 -17.72 -1.65 -14.33
CA GLU A 212 -16.90 -0.49 -13.95
C GLU A 212 -17.16 -0.09 -12.49
N GLU A 213 -18.42 -0.17 -12.06
CA GLU A 213 -18.86 0.08 -10.70
C GLU A 213 -18.30 -0.94 -9.71
N ILE A 214 -18.35 -2.24 -10.06
CA ILE A 214 -17.70 -3.31 -9.28
C ILE A 214 -16.19 -3.04 -9.20
N HIS A 215 -15.54 -2.68 -10.30
CA HIS A 215 -14.10 -2.42 -10.31
C HIS A 215 -13.73 -1.22 -9.43
N SER A 216 -14.49 -0.12 -9.51
CA SER A 216 -14.27 1.07 -8.70
C SER A 216 -14.46 0.80 -7.20
N LEU A 217 -15.54 0.11 -6.82
CA LEU A 217 -15.78 -0.29 -5.43
C LEU A 217 -14.72 -1.28 -4.92
N LEU A 218 -14.32 -2.25 -5.74
CA LEU A 218 -13.25 -3.19 -5.43
C LEU A 218 -11.94 -2.44 -5.16
N ASN A 219 -11.63 -1.43 -5.97
CA ASN A 219 -10.44 -0.62 -5.78
C ASN A 219 -10.45 0.12 -4.44
N ILE A 220 -11.55 0.81 -4.10
CA ILE A 220 -11.66 1.54 -2.83
C ILE A 220 -11.65 0.58 -1.63
N TYR A 221 -12.32 -0.58 -1.75
CA TYR A 221 -12.36 -1.62 -0.72
C TYR A 221 -10.98 -2.18 -0.41
N THR A 222 -10.27 -2.63 -1.44
CA THR A 222 -8.94 -3.23 -1.29
C THR A 222 -7.90 -2.18 -0.87
N THR A 223 -7.98 -0.95 -1.37
CA THR A 223 -7.14 0.17 -0.89
C THR A 223 -7.40 0.45 0.59
N SER A 224 -8.65 0.44 1.04
CA SER A 224 -8.99 0.60 2.46
C SER A 224 -8.41 -0.54 3.31
N LEU A 225 -8.41 -1.79 2.83
CA LEU A 225 -7.76 -2.91 3.52
C LEU A 225 -6.24 -2.72 3.60
N LEU A 226 -5.58 -2.34 2.51
CA LEU A 226 -4.15 -2.05 2.50
C LEU A 226 -3.82 -0.91 3.48
N ALA A 227 -4.65 0.13 3.53
CA ALA A 227 -4.51 1.24 4.47
C ALA A 227 -4.63 0.81 5.94
N ILE A 228 -5.51 -0.15 6.25
CA ILE A 228 -5.61 -0.75 7.58
C ILE A 228 -4.33 -1.53 7.90
N LEU A 229 -3.86 -2.38 6.98
CA LEU A 229 -2.68 -3.22 7.16
C LEU A 229 -1.41 -2.38 7.34
N GLU A 230 -1.24 -1.33 6.54
CA GLU A 230 -0.11 -0.40 6.64
C GLU A 230 -0.10 0.32 8.00
N ARG A 231 -1.27 0.76 8.51
CA ARG A 231 -1.37 1.35 9.85
C ARG A 231 -1.03 0.37 10.97
N ILE A 232 -1.36 -0.91 10.81
CA ILE A 232 -0.96 -1.96 11.77
C ILE A 232 0.56 -2.16 11.69
N ASN A 233 1.10 -2.21 10.47
CA ASN A 233 2.53 -2.38 10.20
C ASN A 233 3.38 -1.26 10.80
N LEU A 234 2.97 0.01 10.60
CA LEU A 234 3.66 1.20 11.12
C LEU A 234 3.79 1.21 12.65
N ARG A 235 2.90 0.53 13.38
CA ARG A 235 2.97 0.42 14.84
C ARG A 235 4.01 -0.60 15.32
N ARG A 236 4.52 -1.48 14.46
CA ARG A 236 5.58 -2.48 14.78
C ARG A 236 5.24 -3.46 15.92
N HIS A 237 3.97 -3.59 16.30
CA HIS A 237 3.50 -4.57 17.29
C HIS A 237 2.96 -5.87 16.63
N GLY A 238 2.81 -5.82 15.30
CA GLY A 238 2.10 -6.82 14.49
C GLY A 238 0.60 -6.89 14.80
N GLY A 239 -0.14 -7.70 14.05
CA GLY A 239 -1.59 -7.82 14.23
C GLY A 239 -2.21 -8.84 13.28
N SER A 240 -3.49 -9.13 13.46
CA SER A 240 -4.23 -10.00 12.53
C SER A 240 -5.65 -9.51 12.31
N ILE A 241 -6.09 -9.63 11.07
CA ILE A 241 -7.47 -9.39 10.65
C ILE A 241 -7.97 -10.68 10.01
N VAL A 242 -9.20 -11.05 10.31
CA VAL A 242 -9.88 -12.16 9.64
C VAL A 242 -11.19 -11.63 9.08
N ILE A 243 -11.40 -11.84 7.78
CA ILE A 243 -12.62 -11.49 7.06
C ILE A 243 -13.35 -12.79 6.74
N THR A 244 -14.64 -12.86 7.07
CA THR A 244 -15.47 -14.04 6.78
C THR A 244 -16.81 -13.64 6.16
N PRO A 245 -17.23 -14.24 5.04
CA PRO A 245 -18.55 -14.01 4.47
C PRO A 245 -19.66 -14.73 5.27
N LEU A 246 -19.29 -15.74 6.06
CA LEU A 246 -20.23 -16.54 6.83
C LEU A 246 -20.14 -16.23 8.33
N PRO A 247 -21.27 -16.29 9.07
CA PRO A 247 -21.27 -16.16 10.51
C PRO A 247 -20.35 -17.18 11.18
N VAL A 248 -19.52 -16.70 12.12
CA VAL A 248 -18.57 -17.57 12.84
C VAL A 248 -19.29 -18.38 13.90
N GLN A 249 -19.13 -19.70 13.83
CA GLN A 249 -19.62 -20.61 14.86
C GLN A 249 -18.80 -20.45 16.16
N LYS A 250 -19.47 -20.45 17.32
CA LYS A 250 -18.84 -20.25 18.65
C LYS A 250 -17.67 -21.20 18.94
N GLN A 251 -17.68 -22.39 18.36
CA GLN A 251 -16.62 -23.39 18.53
C GLN A 251 -15.33 -23.07 17.72
N HIS A 252 -15.41 -22.18 16.74
CA HIS A 252 -14.28 -21.83 15.87
C HIS A 252 -13.55 -20.56 16.33
N ALA A 253 -14.14 -19.76 17.22
CA ALA A 253 -13.54 -18.52 17.71
C ALA A 253 -14.00 -18.18 19.12
N HIS A 254 -13.05 -17.79 19.97
CA HIS A 254 -13.31 -17.13 21.24
C HIS A 254 -13.19 -15.61 21.04
N ILE A 255 -14.32 -14.91 20.99
CA ILE A 255 -14.37 -13.46 20.84
C ILE A 255 -14.34 -12.82 22.23
N THR A 256 -13.27 -12.08 22.54
CA THR A 256 -13.10 -11.43 23.85
C THR A 256 -13.96 -10.17 23.96
N TYR A 257 -13.98 -9.35 22.91
CA TYR A 257 -14.76 -8.13 22.85
C TYR A 257 -15.67 -8.17 21.63
N THR A 258 -16.98 -8.21 21.85
CA THR A 258 -17.99 -8.16 20.79
C THR A 258 -18.38 -6.71 20.51
N VAL A 259 -18.65 -6.40 19.25
CA VAL A 259 -19.15 -5.09 18.82
C VAL A 259 -20.49 -5.30 18.12
N SER A 260 -21.48 -4.46 18.40
CA SER A 260 -22.80 -4.48 17.78
C SER A 260 -23.15 -3.11 17.19
N ASP A 261 -24.20 -3.08 16.37
CA ASP A 261 -24.91 -1.86 15.96
C ASP A 261 -24.05 -0.81 15.22
N HIS A 262 -23.35 -1.22 14.16
CA HIS A 262 -22.67 -0.30 13.26
C HIS A 262 -22.75 -0.74 11.79
N SER A 263 -22.71 0.22 10.87
CA SER A 263 -22.92 -0.04 9.44
C SER A 263 -21.78 -0.78 8.72
N GLY A 264 -20.56 -0.72 9.27
CA GLY A 264 -19.35 -1.27 8.67
C GLY A 264 -18.59 -0.26 7.82
N LEU A 265 -17.38 -0.62 7.39
CA LEU A 265 -16.58 0.27 6.54
C LEU A 265 -17.14 0.35 5.11
N PHE A 266 -17.80 -0.70 4.63
CA PHE A 266 -18.32 -0.74 3.26
C PHE A 266 -19.35 0.35 2.96
N GLU A 267 -20.21 0.69 3.92
CA GLU A 267 -21.17 1.80 3.73
C GLU A 267 -20.46 3.15 3.55
N LYS A 268 -19.36 3.36 4.28
CA LYS A 268 -18.51 4.56 4.12
C LYS A 268 -17.79 4.56 2.77
N ILE A 269 -17.37 3.40 2.28
CA ILE A 269 -16.77 3.23 0.94
C ILE A 269 -17.77 3.64 -0.14
N VAL A 270 -19.01 3.12 -0.08
CA VAL A 270 -20.07 3.47 -1.04
C VAL A 270 -20.41 4.97 -0.96
N THR A 271 -20.54 5.51 0.25
CA THR A 271 -20.80 6.95 0.45
C THR A 271 -19.70 7.80 -0.16
N TYR A 272 -18.43 7.45 0.07
CA TYR A 272 -17.29 8.14 -0.51
C TYR A 272 -17.33 8.09 -2.04
N LYS A 273 -17.61 6.92 -2.64
CA LYS A 273 -17.71 6.78 -4.10
C LYS A 273 -18.80 7.67 -4.70
N ILE A 274 -19.99 7.69 -4.12
CA ILE A 274 -21.10 8.53 -4.60
C ILE A 274 -20.69 10.02 -4.58
N LEU A 275 -19.99 10.44 -3.54
CA LEU A 275 -19.50 11.81 -3.42
C LEU A 275 -18.39 12.12 -4.42
N ASP A 276 -17.48 11.18 -4.69
CA ASP A 276 -16.42 11.32 -5.72
C ASP A 276 -17.04 11.44 -7.12
N ASP A 277 -17.97 10.55 -7.46
CA ASP A 277 -18.70 10.59 -8.73
C ASP A 277 -19.50 11.89 -8.88
N GLY A 278 -20.17 12.33 -7.81
CA GLY A 278 -20.91 13.58 -7.79
C GLY A 278 -20.03 14.81 -8.01
N LEU A 279 -18.83 14.84 -7.43
CA LEU A 279 -17.87 15.92 -7.65
C LEU A 279 -17.27 15.89 -9.07
N ARG A 280 -16.95 14.70 -9.61
CA ARG A 280 -16.51 14.57 -11.01
C ARG A 280 -17.56 15.12 -11.96
N GLN A 281 -18.83 14.74 -11.77
CA GLN A 281 -19.95 15.26 -12.56
C GLN A 281 -20.10 16.78 -12.42
N ALA A 282 -19.96 17.32 -11.19
CA ALA A 282 -20.01 18.76 -10.98
C ALA A 282 -18.87 19.49 -11.70
N ASN A 283 -17.65 18.92 -11.70
CA ASN A 283 -16.48 19.50 -12.37
C ASN A 283 -16.58 19.51 -13.89
N GLU A 284 -17.27 18.52 -14.47
CA GLU A 284 -17.55 18.46 -15.91
C GLU A 284 -18.58 19.52 -16.36
N ASN A 285 -19.34 20.12 -15.44
CA ASN A 285 -20.30 21.17 -15.77
C ASN A 285 -19.56 22.49 -16.09
N PRO A 286 -19.63 22.99 -17.35
CA PRO A 286 -18.92 24.20 -17.76
C PRO A 286 -19.61 25.50 -17.30
N ASP A 287 -20.82 25.43 -16.72
CA ASP A 287 -21.57 26.61 -16.29
C ASP A 287 -20.90 27.30 -15.08
N PRO A 288 -20.49 28.57 -15.20
CA PRO A 288 -19.91 29.33 -14.08
C PRO A 288 -20.87 29.52 -12.89
N SER A 289 -22.18 29.39 -13.10
CA SER A 289 -23.17 29.46 -12.01
C SER A 289 -23.20 28.20 -11.14
N ALA A 290 -22.62 27.09 -11.61
CA ALA A 290 -22.48 25.83 -10.85
C ALA A 290 -21.33 25.87 -9.83
N GLU A 291 -20.60 26.99 -9.71
CA GLU A 291 -19.48 27.15 -8.78
C GLU A 291 -19.88 26.88 -7.31
N SER A 292 -21.09 27.25 -6.90
CA SER A 292 -21.59 26.94 -5.55
C SER A 292 -21.84 25.44 -5.35
N GLU A 293 -22.30 24.75 -6.39
CA GLU A 293 -22.54 23.30 -6.36
C GLU A 293 -21.21 22.53 -6.31
N LYS A 294 -20.21 22.97 -7.09
CA LYS A 294 -18.84 22.42 -7.05
C LYS A 294 -18.24 22.52 -5.65
N ARG A 295 -18.28 23.70 -5.03
CA ARG A 295 -17.79 23.89 -3.65
C ARG A 295 -18.52 23.04 -2.63
N GLN A 296 -19.83 22.86 -2.78
CA GLN A 296 -20.60 22.00 -1.89
C GLN A 296 -20.20 20.53 -2.06
N ALA A 297 -20.08 20.05 -3.29
CA ALA A 297 -19.63 18.70 -3.60
C ALA A 297 -18.20 18.44 -3.07
N GLU A 298 -17.28 19.40 -3.17
CA GLU A 298 -15.95 19.32 -2.57
C GLU A 298 -16.00 19.18 -1.05
N LEU A 299 -16.81 20.01 -0.37
CA LEU A 299 -16.95 19.95 1.09
C LEU A 299 -17.55 18.61 1.54
N ASP A 300 -18.51 18.08 0.79
CA ASP A 300 -19.12 16.80 1.11
C ASP A 300 -18.16 15.64 0.86
N LEU A 301 -17.41 15.64 -0.25
CA LEU A 301 -16.34 14.66 -0.49
C LEU A 301 -15.28 14.69 0.61
N ARG A 302 -14.84 15.88 1.04
CA ARG A 302 -13.89 16.04 2.16
C ARG A 302 -14.43 15.39 3.44
N ARG A 303 -15.70 15.60 3.75
CA ARG A 303 -16.36 14.96 4.91
C ARG A 303 -16.44 13.44 4.74
N GLY A 304 -16.81 12.97 3.55
CA GLY A 304 -16.85 11.54 3.21
C GLY A 304 -15.50 10.85 3.38
N SER A 305 -14.44 11.44 2.82
CA SER A 305 -13.05 11.00 2.97
C SER A 305 -12.65 10.90 4.44
N GLN A 306 -12.88 11.96 5.23
CA GLN A 306 -12.58 11.94 6.67
C GLN A 306 -13.34 10.83 7.42
N GLN A 307 -14.59 10.58 7.07
CA GLN A 307 -15.38 9.51 7.68
C GLN A 307 -14.85 8.11 7.34
N LEU A 308 -14.37 7.92 6.10
CA LEU A 308 -13.74 6.67 5.67
C LEU A 308 -12.36 6.47 6.35
N ILE A 309 -11.51 7.50 6.41
CA ILE A 309 -10.22 7.48 7.13
C ILE A 309 -10.42 7.14 8.61
N ARG A 310 -11.45 7.71 9.26
CA ARG A 310 -11.79 7.38 10.66
C ARG A 310 -12.14 5.90 10.82
N GLY A 311 -12.93 5.33 9.90
CA GLY A 311 -13.28 3.91 9.93
C GLY A 311 -12.07 2.98 9.73
N ILE A 312 -11.21 3.30 8.76
CA ILE A 312 -9.92 2.63 8.54
C ILE A 312 -9.07 2.66 9.82
N SER A 313 -8.95 3.84 10.43
CA SER A 313 -8.17 4.04 11.64
C SER A 313 -8.74 3.24 12.82
N GLN A 314 -10.07 3.22 12.99
CA GLN A 314 -10.75 2.45 14.03
C GLN A 314 -10.41 0.96 13.95
N ILE A 315 -10.54 0.33 12.77
CA ILE A 315 -10.20 -1.09 12.61
C ILE A 315 -8.71 -1.33 12.91
N SER A 316 -7.83 -0.47 12.41
CA SER A 316 -6.39 -0.61 12.64
C SER A 316 -6.00 -0.53 14.12
N LEU A 317 -6.72 0.26 14.92
CA LEU A 317 -6.46 0.43 16.35
C LEU A 317 -6.88 -0.81 17.14
N LEU A 318 -7.98 -1.45 16.77
CA LEU A 318 -8.45 -2.67 17.44
C LEU A 318 -7.49 -3.84 17.28
N ALA A 319 -6.72 -3.87 16.19
CA ALA A 319 -5.69 -4.88 15.94
C ALA A 319 -4.46 -4.78 16.87
N ALA A 320 -4.36 -3.72 17.68
CA ALA A 320 -3.33 -3.61 18.71
C ALA A 320 -3.61 -4.50 19.94
N VAL A 321 -4.84 -4.97 20.11
CA VAL A 321 -5.22 -5.93 21.16
C VAL A 321 -4.75 -7.33 20.77
N ASP A 322 -4.22 -8.10 21.74
CA ASP A 322 -3.77 -9.47 21.49
C ASP A 322 -4.91 -10.36 20.96
N GLY A 323 -4.67 -11.00 19.81
CA GLY A 323 -5.65 -11.73 19.02
C GLY A 323 -5.90 -11.09 17.65
N ALA A 324 -7.00 -11.47 17.01
CA ALA A 324 -7.43 -10.96 15.71
C ALA A 324 -8.61 -9.99 15.83
N VAL A 325 -8.75 -9.11 14.84
CA VAL A 325 -9.99 -8.39 14.54
C VAL A 325 -10.80 -9.25 13.57
N LEU A 326 -12.04 -9.58 13.94
CA LEU A 326 -12.95 -10.37 13.10
C LEU A 326 -13.92 -9.43 12.38
N LEU A 327 -13.92 -9.49 11.05
CA LEU A 327 -14.74 -8.68 10.17
C LEU A 327 -15.68 -9.56 9.34
N ASP A 328 -16.87 -9.05 9.00
CA ASP A 328 -17.69 -9.61 7.93
C ASP A 328 -17.31 -9.02 6.55
N GLU A 329 -18.03 -9.43 5.51
CA GLU A 329 -17.86 -8.95 4.13
C GLU A 329 -18.12 -7.44 3.93
N HIS A 330 -18.98 -6.84 4.77
CA HIS A 330 -19.20 -5.39 4.82
C HIS A 330 -18.10 -4.65 5.60
N LEU A 331 -17.08 -5.36 6.07
CA LEU A 331 -16.06 -4.88 7.01
C LEU A 331 -16.69 -4.34 8.31
N ARG A 332 -17.77 -4.99 8.78
CA ARG A 332 -18.30 -4.78 10.13
C ARG A 332 -17.50 -5.58 11.13
N ILE A 333 -17.18 -4.95 12.25
CA ILE A 333 -16.42 -5.53 13.36
C ILE A 333 -17.37 -6.43 14.12
N GLN A 334 -17.19 -7.75 13.96
CA GLN A 334 -17.90 -8.75 14.76
C GLN A 334 -17.30 -8.84 16.17
N GLY A 335 -16.00 -8.57 16.27
CA GLY A 335 -15.30 -8.46 17.54
C GLY A 335 -13.79 -8.32 17.37
N PHE A 336 -13.09 -8.09 18.46
CA PHE A 336 -11.62 -7.97 18.51
C PHE A 336 -11.05 -8.69 19.74
N GLY A 337 -9.73 -8.89 19.74
CA GLY A 337 -9.08 -9.80 20.68
C GLY A 337 -9.56 -11.25 20.47
N VAL A 338 -9.87 -11.61 19.22
CA VAL A 338 -10.41 -12.91 18.86
C VAL A 338 -9.29 -13.94 18.85
N ARG A 339 -9.50 -15.05 19.55
CA ARG A 339 -8.57 -16.17 19.59
C ARG A 339 -9.19 -17.36 18.87
N PHE A 340 -8.47 -17.92 17.90
CA PHE A 340 -8.90 -19.12 17.21
C PHE A 340 -8.24 -20.33 17.88
N PRO A 341 -9.00 -21.35 18.31
CA PRO A 341 -8.40 -22.54 18.89
C PRO A 341 -7.46 -23.19 17.87
N VAL A 342 -6.17 -23.30 18.22
CA VAL A 342 -5.15 -23.95 17.38
C VAL A 342 -5.43 -25.44 17.35
N LEU A 343 -5.88 -25.94 16.20
CA LEU A 343 -6.40 -27.30 16.05
C LEU A 343 -6.01 -27.89 14.69
N LEU A 344 -4.94 -27.40 14.07
CA LEU A 344 -4.39 -28.06 12.88
C LEU A 344 -3.69 -29.36 13.30
N PRO A 345 -3.95 -30.49 12.61
CA PRO A 345 -3.22 -31.73 12.85
C PRO A 345 -1.69 -31.53 12.73
N PRO A 346 -0.88 -32.22 13.53
CA PRO A 346 0.58 -32.25 13.33
C PRO A 346 0.94 -32.61 11.89
N GLY A 347 1.91 -31.90 11.32
CA GLY A 347 2.29 -32.06 9.91
C GLY A 347 1.43 -31.31 8.90
N SER A 348 0.44 -30.52 9.34
CA SER A 348 -0.30 -29.61 8.45
C SER A 348 0.65 -28.66 7.72
N GLN A 349 0.39 -28.42 6.45
CA GLN A 349 1.21 -27.60 5.58
C GLN A 349 0.44 -26.40 5.04
N VAL A 350 1.16 -25.29 4.85
CA VAL A 350 0.72 -24.11 4.12
C VAL A 350 1.62 -23.96 2.88
N GLU A 351 1.02 -23.66 1.73
CA GLU A 351 1.74 -23.47 0.47
C GLU A 351 1.88 -21.98 0.15
N ASP A 352 3.08 -21.56 -0.23
CA ASP A 352 3.32 -20.24 -0.82
C ASP A 352 2.72 -20.23 -2.23
N ALA A 353 1.66 -19.45 -2.42
CA ALA A 353 0.92 -19.41 -3.68
C ALA A 353 1.75 -18.87 -4.86
N SER A 354 2.81 -18.11 -4.59
CA SER A 354 3.69 -17.57 -5.64
C SER A 354 4.78 -18.55 -6.04
N SER A 355 5.37 -19.29 -5.08
CA SER A 355 6.50 -20.19 -5.35
C SER A 355 6.15 -21.68 -5.40
N GLY A 356 4.95 -22.08 -4.96
CA GLY A 356 4.53 -23.47 -4.79
C GLY A 356 5.25 -24.21 -3.64
N ARG A 357 6.09 -23.51 -2.87
CA ARG A 357 6.83 -24.11 -1.76
C ARG A 357 5.92 -24.36 -0.58
N LYS A 358 6.05 -25.54 0.03
CA LYS A 358 5.29 -25.93 1.20
C LYS A 358 6.11 -25.77 2.47
N TYR A 359 5.44 -25.26 3.51
CA TYR A 359 6.00 -25.06 4.83
C TYR A 359 5.12 -25.76 5.85
N LEU A 360 5.72 -26.28 6.93
CA LEU A 360 4.94 -26.83 8.04
C LEU A 360 4.32 -25.67 8.83
N CYS A 361 3.05 -25.78 9.17
CA CYS A 361 2.33 -24.73 9.89
C CYS A 361 2.94 -24.48 11.29
N ASP A 362 3.50 -25.50 11.94
CA ASP A 362 4.12 -25.43 13.27
C ASP A 362 5.48 -24.70 13.30
N GLN A 363 6.08 -24.44 12.15
CA GLN A 363 7.30 -23.63 12.02
C GLN A 363 7.02 -22.12 12.19
N TRP A 364 5.76 -21.70 12.14
CA TRP A 364 5.36 -20.31 12.24
C TRP A 364 4.94 -19.94 13.67
N GLY A 365 4.96 -18.65 14.02
CA GLY A 365 4.51 -18.20 15.34
C GLY A 365 3.01 -18.42 15.59
N LEU A 366 2.59 -18.42 16.87
CA LEU A 366 1.22 -18.74 17.30
C LEU A 366 0.13 -17.91 16.59
N ARG A 367 0.42 -16.65 16.26
CA ARG A 367 -0.50 -15.78 15.51
C ARG A 367 -0.81 -16.35 14.12
N HIS A 368 0.23 -16.78 13.40
CA HIS A 368 0.08 -17.42 12.09
C HIS A 368 -0.69 -18.73 12.23
N GLN A 369 -0.29 -19.59 13.17
CA GLN A 369 -0.96 -20.87 13.41
C GLN A 369 -2.46 -20.71 13.74
N SER A 370 -2.82 -19.70 14.54
CA SER A 370 -4.20 -19.35 14.88
C SER A 370 -5.00 -18.97 13.64
N VAL A 371 -4.47 -18.10 12.78
CA VAL A 371 -5.12 -17.69 11.53
C VAL A 371 -5.19 -18.85 10.53
N PHE A 372 -4.13 -19.64 10.36
CA PHE A 372 -4.12 -20.85 9.52
C PHE A 372 -5.22 -21.82 9.94
N SER A 373 -5.33 -22.09 11.25
CA SER A 373 -6.37 -22.96 11.83
C SER A 373 -7.77 -22.46 11.50
N PHE A 374 -8.00 -21.14 11.61
CA PHE A 374 -9.30 -20.56 11.29
C PHE A 374 -9.62 -20.64 9.79
N CYS A 375 -8.71 -20.19 8.92
CA CYS A 375 -8.90 -20.23 7.47
C CYS A 375 -9.13 -21.64 6.93
N HIS A 376 -8.49 -22.65 7.53
CA HIS A 376 -8.69 -24.04 7.14
C HIS A 376 -10.10 -24.57 7.47
N LYS A 377 -10.73 -24.06 8.55
CA LYS A 377 -12.02 -24.54 9.04
C LYS A 377 -13.21 -23.71 8.59
N SER A 378 -12.99 -22.42 8.37
CA SER A 378 -14.01 -21.47 7.97
C SER A 378 -13.92 -21.27 6.47
N GLU A 379 -14.79 -21.97 5.74
CA GLU A 379 -14.88 -21.83 4.29
C GLU A 379 -15.12 -20.37 3.90
N GLY A 380 -14.39 -19.90 2.88
CA GLY A 380 -14.46 -18.52 2.41
C GLY A 380 -13.75 -17.49 3.31
N ALA A 381 -13.15 -17.87 4.43
CA ALA A 381 -12.41 -16.91 5.26
C ALA A 381 -11.07 -16.49 4.65
N ILE A 382 -10.74 -15.21 4.79
CA ILE A 382 -9.41 -14.66 4.50
C ILE A 382 -8.77 -14.20 5.82
N GLY A 383 -7.55 -14.66 6.05
CA GLY A 383 -6.69 -14.19 7.12
C GLY A 383 -5.66 -13.20 6.58
N LEU A 384 -5.47 -12.09 7.28
CA LEU A 384 -4.44 -11.10 7.00
C LEU A 384 -3.56 -10.97 8.24
N ILE A 385 -2.27 -11.23 8.09
CA ILE A 385 -1.31 -11.27 9.19
C ILE A 385 -0.25 -10.23 8.94
N VAL A 386 -0.08 -9.32 9.90
CA VAL A 386 1.04 -8.37 9.96
C VAL A 386 2.01 -8.90 11.00
N SER A 387 3.19 -9.30 10.57
CA SER A 387 4.27 -9.76 11.45
C SER A 387 5.01 -8.58 12.07
N GLN A 388 5.77 -8.86 13.13
CA GLN A 388 6.48 -7.81 13.88
C GLN A 388 7.66 -7.22 13.10
N ASP A 389 8.28 -8.01 12.23
CA ASP A 389 9.29 -7.61 11.25
C ASP A 389 8.71 -6.83 10.05
N GLY A 390 7.38 -6.67 10.00
CA GLY A 390 6.67 -5.81 9.07
C GLY A 390 6.34 -6.45 7.72
N GLU A 391 6.46 -7.77 7.62
CA GLU A 391 5.90 -8.50 6.48
C GLU A 391 4.39 -8.65 6.64
N VAL A 392 3.68 -8.62 5.52
CA VAL A 392 2.23 -8.78 5.50
C VAL A 392 1.86 -9.92 4.59
N LYS A 393 1.14 -10.88 5.16
CA LYS A 393 0.72 -12.11 4.49
C LYS A 393 -0.78 -12.23 4.49
N ALA A 394 -1.33 -12.63 3.35
CA ALA A 394 -2.71 -13.08 3.24
C ALA A 394 -2.77 -14.61 3.27
N VAL A 395 -3.82 -15.17 3.84
CA VAL A 395 -4.02 -16.62 4.01
C VAL A 395 -5.44 -16.96 3.59
N LYS A 396 -5.58 -18.02 2.80
CA LYS A 396 -6.88 -18.56 2.40
C LYS A 396 -6.78 -20.07 2.22
N ALA A 397 -7.83 -20.79 2.57
CA ALA A 397 -7.96 -22.19 2.19
C ALA A 397 -8.73 -22.32 0.86
N GLU A 398 -8.21 -23.13 -0.04
CA GLU A 398 -8.84 -23.50 -1.31
C GLU A 398 -8.88 -25.02 -1.41
N HIS A 399 -10.07 -25.59 -1.57
CA HIS A 399 -10.27 -27.03 -1.67
C HIS A 399 -9.61 -27.83 -0.52
N GLY A 400 -9.65 -27.29 0.70
CA GLY A 400 -9.05 -27.90 1.90
C GLY A 400 -7.53 -27.71 2.05
N GLN A 401 -6.85 -27.13 1.05
CA GLN A 401 -5.43 -26.81 1.12
C GLN A 401 -5.23 -25.35 1.55
N LEU A 402 -4.30 -25.11 2.48
CA LEU A 402 -3.94 -23.76 2.91
C LEU A 402 -2.91 -23.14 1.97
N TYR A 403 -3.18 -21.90 1.57
CA TYR A 403 -2.28 -21.06 0.80
C TYR A 403 -1.99 -19.76 1.55
N PHE A 404 -0.78 -19.24 1.40
CA PHE A 404 -0.46 -17.88 1.77
C PHE A 404 0.14 -17.11 0.59
N TRP A 405 -0.09 -15.80 0.60
CA TRP A 405 0.52 -14.85 -0.30
C TRP A 405 1.34 -13.87 0.53
N ASP A 406 2.57 -13.61 0.10
CA ASP A 406 3.46 -12.65 0.71
C ASP A 406 3.55 -11.36 -0.11
N GLY A 407 4.15 -10.33 0.46
CA GLY A 407 4.36 -9.06 -0.25
C GLY A 407 3.07 -8.28 -0.50
N ILE A 408 2.07 -8.42 0.36
CA ILE A 408 0.78 -7.71 0.25
C ILE A 408 0.95 -6.17 0.24
N LEU A 409 1.98 -5.66 0.92
CA LEU A 409 2.32 -4.22 0.96
C LEU A 409 3.58 -3.86 0.13
N ASN A 410 4.10 -4.78 -0.68
CA ASN A 410 5.43 -4.63 -1.32
C ASN A 410 5.40 -4.18 -2.78
#